data_AF-A0A1I5WD92-F1
#
_entry.id   AF-A0A1I5WD92-F1
#
_cell.length_a   1.000
_cell.length_b   1.000
_cell.length_c   1.000
_cell.angle_alpha   90.00
_cell.angle_beta   90.00
_cell.angle_gamma   90.00
#
_symmetry.space_group_name_H-M   'P 1'
#
loop_
_entity.id
_entity.type
_entity.pdbx_description
1 polymer ?
#
loop_
_entity_poly.entity_id
_entity_poly.type
_entity_poly.pdbx_seq_one_letter_code
_entity_poly.pdbx_strand_id
1 'polypeptide(L)'
;MTLPQLSYGRPFNFEAWIDEHRDLLKPPVGNVQVFDEAGLIIMVVGGPNQRTDFHDDPIEEFFYQLKGNMVLRVMEEEGRPPTDLQINEGDVFLLPPHVRHSPQRPEAGSIGLVVEIPRPEGTKEAFEWYCTECHHLVHRAELQVRSIVDDLPPAFEGFYGSDRKCPKCGAIHPGKKWPQTMTPTTAPRV
;
A
#
# COMPACT_ATOMS: atom_id res chain seq x y z
N MET A 1 24.91 18.37 31.05
CA MET A 1 24.04 17.56 30.16
C MET A 1 23.41 18.50 29.16
N THR A 2 23.63 18.29 27.87
CA THR A 2 22.95 19.03 26.79
C THR A 2 21.61 18.35 26.48
N LEU A 3 20.56 19.14 26.35
CA LEU A 3 19.25 18.63 25.93
C LEU A 3 19.30 18.18 24.46
N PRO A 4 18.43 17.23 24.05
CA PRO A 4 18.34 16.79 22.66
C PRO A 4 17.91 17.94 21.74
N GLN A 5 18.39 17.91 20.50
CA GLN A 5 18.02 18.86 19.46
C GLN A 5 16.81 18.35 18.67
N LEU A 6 16.12 19.27 17.98
CA LEU A 6 15.03 18.95 17.06
C LEU A 6 15.61 18.36 15.76
N SER A 7 15.93 17.06 15.78
CA SER A 7 16.60 16.35 14.69
C SER A 7 15.80 16.30 13.39
N TYR A 8 14.48 16.48 13.45
CA TYR A 8 13.57 16.46 12.30
C TYR A 8 13.02 17.85 11.92
N GLY A 9 13.66 18.91 12.43
CA GLY A 9 13.26 20.29 12.14
C GLY A 9 12.16 20.84 13.04
N ARG A 10 11.62 22.00 12.65
CA ARG A 10 10.52 22.70 13.35
C ARG A 10 9.17 22.29 12.74
N PRO A 11 8.04 22.45 13.47
CA PRO A 11 6.71 22.26 12.90
C PRO A 11 6.53 23.11 11.65
N PHE A 12 5.85 22.55 10.64
CA PHE A 12 5.53 23.20 9.38
C PHE A 12 4.06 22.97 9.02
N ASN A 13 3.53 23.73 8.06
CA ASN A 13 2.16 23.56 7.58
C ASN A 13 2.12 22.37 6.62
N PHE A 14 1.33 21.35 6.97
CA PHE A 14 1.31 20.09 6.23
C PHE A 14 0.62 20.20 4.87
N GLU A 15 -0.41 21.05 4.74
CA GLU A 15 -1.09 21.30 3.46
C GLU A 15 -0.15 21.97 2.46
N ALA A 16 0.61 22.96 2.89
CA ALA A 16 1.63 23.62 2.08
C ALA A 16 2.70 22.62 1.61
N TRP A 17 3.18 21.74 2.51
CA TRP A 17 4.12 20.68 2.15
C TRP A 17 3.52 19.72 1.11
N ILE A 18 2.25 19.32 1.25
CA ILE A 18 1.57 18.46 0.26
C ILE A 18 1.51 19.15 -1.10
N ASP A 19 1.18 20.44 -1.13
CA ASP A 19 1.10 21.19 -2.38
C ASP A 19 2.48 21.38 -3.05
N GLU A 20 3.54 21.58 -2.27
CA GLU A 20 4.93 21.61 -2.77
C GLU A 20 5.37 20.27 -3.38
N HIS A 21 4.84 19.14 -2.87
CA HIS A 21 5.19 17.78 -3.34
C HIS A 21 4.13 17.18 -4.28
N ARG A 22 3.11 17.94 -4.67
CA ARG A 22 1.96 17.45 -5.44
C ARG A 22 2.35 16.78 -6.77
N ASP A 23 3.46 17.18 -7.38
CA ASP A 23 3.97 16.57 -8.60
C ASP A 23 4.59 15.19 -8.41
N LEU A 24 5.00 14.84 -7.19
CA LEU A 24 5.48 13.50 -6.82
C LEU A 24 4.33 12.58 -6.39
N LEU A 25 3.19 13.14 -5.99
CA LEU A 25 2.00 12.40 -5.52
C LEU A 25 1.10 11.91 -6.68
N LYS A 26 1.72 11.63 -7.82
CA LYS A 26 1.09 11.06 -9.02
C LYS A 26 2.09 10.15 -9.73
N PRO A 27 1.67 9.28 -10.65
CA PRO A 27 2.60 8.45 -11.42
C PRO A 27 3.70 9.28 -12.10
N PRO A 28 4.95 8.80 -12.13
CA PRO A 28 5.38 7.44 -11.73
C PRO A 28 5.79 7.28 -10.26
N VAL A 29 5.83 8.34 -9.45
CA VAL A 29 6.35 8.29 -8.07
C VAL A 29 5.24 7.85 -7.09
N GLY A 30 4.14 8.59 -7.04
CA GLY A 30 2.91 8.23 -6.33
C GLY A 30 2.95 8.36 -4.80
N ASN A 31 4.12 8.37 -4.15
CA ASN A 31 4.24 8.54 -2.70
C ASN A 31 5.55 9.25 -2.32
N VAL A 32 5.54 9.92 -1.15
CA VAL A 32 6.69 10.63 -0.58
C VAL A 32 6.71 10.45 0.94
N GLN A 33 7.85 10.08 1.49
CA GLN A 33 8.08 10.05 2.94
C GLN A 33 8.34 11.47 3.48
N VAL A 34 7.72 11.82 4.61
CA VAL A 34 7.74 13.18 5.17
C VAL A 34 9.02 13.47 5.96
N PHE A 35 9.52 12.46 6.68
CA PHE A 35 10.72 12.57 7.52
C PHE A 35 11.66 11.39 7.26
N ASP A 36 12.91 11.67 6.90
CA ASP A 36 13.94 10.65 6.72
C ASP A 36 14.52 10.18 8.06
N GLU A 37 14.95 8.92 8.11
CA GLU A 37 15.64 8.29 9.27
C GLU A 37 14.91 8.42 10.62
N ALA A 38 13.58 8.57 10.60
CA ALA A 38 12.75 8.66 11.79
C ALA A 38 12.34 7.27 12.33
N GLY A 39 12.00 7.21 13.62
CA GLY A 39 11.44 6.01 14.24
C GLY A 39 9.99 5.68 13.83
N LEU A 40 9.39 6.52 12.98
CA LEU A 40 8.09 6.33 12.35
C LEU A 40 8.26 6.53 10.85
N ILE A 41 7.62 5.69 10.06
CA ILE A 41 7.52 5.88 8.62
C ILE A 41 6.22 6.65 8.39
N ILE A 42 6.35 7.91 7.98
CA ILE A 42 5.21 8.80 7.70
C ILE A 42 5.23 9.10 6.22
N MET A 43 4.25 8.57 5.48
CA MET A 43 4.17 8.68 4.03
C MET A 43 2.91 9.39 3.59
N VAL A 44 3.04 10.27 2.60
CA VAL A 44 1.91 10.80 1.83
C VAL A 44 1.83 10.06 0.51
N VAL A 45 0.65 9.53 0.21
CA VAL A 45 0.40 8.70 -0.96
C VAL A 45 -0.72 9.32 -1.78
N GLY A 46 -0.45 9.53 -3.07
CA GLY A 46 -1.43 10.08 -4.01
C GLY A 46 -1.97 9.05 -5.00
N GLY A 47 -2.76 9.55 -5.95
CA GLY A 47 -3.35 8.78 -7.03
C GLY A 47 -3.30 9.50 -8.39
N PRO A 48 -3.54 8.79 -9.51
CA PRO A 48 -4.09 7.44 -9.54
C PRO A 48 -3.04 6.33 -9.42
N ASN A 49 -3.32 5.28 -8.66
CA ASN A 49 -2.50 4.08 -8.59
C ASN A 49 -3.34 2.82 -8.39
N GLN A 50 -2.92 1.72 -9.03
CA GLN A 50 -3.51 0.39 -8.88
C GLN A 50 -2.40 -0.64 -8.77
N ARG A 51 -2.65 -1.67 -7.97
CA ARG A 51 -1.73 -2.79 -7.76
C ARG A 51 -2.52 -4.07 -7.48
N THR A 52 -1.92 -5.21 -7.78
CA THR A 52 -2.59 -6.52 -7.67
C THR A 52 -2.04 -7.40 -6.56
N ASP A 53 -0.93 -6.98 -5.95
CA ASP A 53 -0.35 -7.63 -4.80
C ASP A 53 -1.09 -7.24 -3.52
N PHE A 54 -1.09 -8.14 -2.55
CA PHE A 54 -1.57 -7.93 -1.20
C PHE A 54 -0.37 -7.95 -0.25
N HIS A 55 -0.24 -6.91 0.55
CA HIS A 55 0.79 -6.79 1.57
C HIS A 55 0.36 -7.55 2.82
N ASP A 56 1.27 -8.36 3.36
CA ASP A 56 1.21 -9.03 4.66
C ASP A 56 2.23 -8.39 5.59
N ASP A 57 1.77 -7.38 6.31
CA ASP A 57 2.58 -6.62 7.24
C ASP A 57 2.55 -7.24 8.65
N PRO A 58 3.69 -7.53 9.29
CA PRO A 58 3.74 -7.99 10.68
C PRO A 58 3.42 -6.91 11.73
N ILE A 59 3.20 -5.65 11.34
CA ILE A 59 2.83 -4.57 12.26
C ILE A 59 1.53 -3.88 11.82
N GLU A 60 1.09 -2.90 12.61
CA GLU A 60 -0.08 -2.08 12.29
C GLU A 60 0.25 -1.01 11.26
N GLU A 61 -0.72 -0.70 10.40
CA GLU A 61 -0.67 0.44 9.47
C GLU A 61 -1.82 1.40 9.78
N PHE A 62 -1.50 2.68 10.02
CA PHE A 62 -2.50 3.73 10.20
C PHE A 62 -2.73 4.48 8.89
N PHE A 63 -3.99 4.68 8.53
CA PHE A 63 -4.45 5.42 7.37
C PHE A 63 -5.25 6.63 7.80
N TYR A 64 -5.00 7.77 7.16
CA TYR A 64 -5.88 8.94 7.17
C TYR A 64 -6.03 9.48 5.75
N GLN A 65 -7.23 9.38 5.19
CA GLN A 65 -7.50 9.83 3.82
C GLN A 65 -7.85 11.33 3.81
N LEU A 66 -6.86 12.17 3.53
CA LEU A 66 -6.96 13.63 3.62
C LEU A 66 -7.78 14.26 2.48
N LYS A 67 -7.67 13.72 1.27
CA LYS A 67 -8.36 14.24 0.08
C LYS A 67 -8.77 13.13 -0.87
N GLY A 68 -9.96 13.21 -1.45
CA GLY A 68 -10.51 12.18 -2.32
C GLY A 68 -10.67 10.84 -1.61
N ASN A 69 -10.95 9.79 -2.37
CA ASN A 69 -11.28 8.48 -1.82
C ASN A 69 -10.30 7.40 -2.28
N MET A 70 -10.18 6.36 -1.47
CA MET A 70 -9.45 5.14 -1.82
C MET A 70 -10.25 3.89 -1.43
N VAL A 71 -9.83 2.75 -1.97
CA VAL A 71 -10.33 1.42 -1.59
C VAL A 71 -9.15 0.61 -1.06
N LEU A 72 -9.32 -0.02 0.10
CA LEU A 72 -8.39 -1.03 0.59
C LEU A 72 -9.03 -2.40 0.38
N ARG A 73 -8.53 -3.17 -0.61
CA ARG A 73 -8.99 -4.56 -0.75
C ARG A 73 -8.35 -5.39 0.34
N VAL A 74 -9.11 -6.25 1.00
CA VAL A 74 -8.59 -7.15 2.03
C VAL A 74 -8.97 -8.60 1.75
N MET A 75 -8.03 -9.52 1.98
CA MET A 75 -8.35 -10.95 1.99
C MET A 75 -8.76 -11.34 3.40
N GLU A 76 -10.06 -11.57 3.61
CA GLU A 76 -10.60 -12.06 4.89
C GLU A 76 -10.56 -13.59 4.98
N GLU A 77 -10.69 -14.28 3.85
CA GLU A 77 -10.67 -15.75 3.76
C GLU A 77 -10.07 -16.19 2.42
N GLU A 78 -9.10 -17.12 2.46
CA GLU A 78 -8.52 -17.67 1.23
C GLU A 78 -9.57 -18.48 0.45
N GLY A 79 -9.59 -18.31 -0.87
CA GLY A 79 -10.57 -18.98 -1.73
C GLY A 79 -11.90 -18.22 -1.85
N ARG A 80 -12.03 -17.05 -1.21
CA ARG A 80 -13.13 -16.10 -1.43
C ARG A 80 -12.65 -14.80 -2.07
N PRO A 81 -13.54 -14.08 -2.78
CA PRO A 81 -13.20 -12.76 -3.30
C PRO A 81 -12.75 -11.82 -2.17
N PRO A 82 -11.80 -10.90 -2.44
CA PRO A 82 -11.42 -9.88 -1.46
C PRO A 82 -12.60 -8.95 -1.15
N THR A 83 -12.64 -8.46 0.07
CA THR A 83 -13.59 -7.45 0.53
C THR A 83 -13.00 -6.06 0.24
N ASP A 84 -13.80 -5.16 -0.33
CA ASP A 84 -13.37 -3.80 -0.66
C ASP A 84 -13.80 -2.84 0.46
N LEU A 85 -12.83 -2.41 1.29
CA LEU A 85 -13.06 -1.42 2.34
C LEU A 85 -12.95 -0.01 1.75
N GLN A 86 -14.03 0.77 1.86
CA GLN A 86 -14.04 2.17 1.42
C GLN A 86 -13.39 3.06 2.49
N ILE A 87 -12.38 3.82 2.10
CA ILE A 87 -11.76 4.85 2.94
C ILE A 87 -11.97 6.18 2.21
N ASN A 88 -13.00 6.90 2.61
CA ASN A 88 -13.43 8.15 2.01
C ASN A 88 -12.65 9.34 2.56
N GLU A 89 -12.76 10.49 1.91
CA GLU A 89 -12.16 11.73 2.41
C GLU A 89 -12.59 12.01 3.87
N GLY A 90 -11.62 12.25 4.74
CA GLY A 90 -11.82 12.45 6.18
C GLY A 90 -11.73 11.18 7.03
N ASP A 91 -11.77 9.99 6.42
CA ASP A 91 -11.75 8.72 7.17
C ASP A 91 -10.37 8.41 7.74
N VAL A 92 -10.36 7.87 8.96
CA VAL A 92 -9.20 7.23 9.57
C VAL A 92 -9.45 5.74 9.73
N PHE A 93 -8.39 4.95 9.63
CA PHE A 93 -8.45 3.51 9.77
C PHE A 93 -7.13 2.96 10.32
N LEU A 94 -7.19 2.03 11.27
CA LEU A 94 -6.04 1.32 11.79
C LEU A 94 -6.16 -0.14 11.34
N LEU A 95 -5.23 -0.57 10.50
CA LEU A 95 -5.19 -1.94 10.00
C LEU A 95 -4.40 -2.82 10.97
N PRO A 96 -4.98 -3.92 11.50
CA PRO A 96 -4.25 -4.85 12.35
C PRO A 96 -3.13 -5.57 11.61
N PRO A 97 -2.12 -6.09 12.34
CA PRO A 97 -1.06 -6.92 11.75
C PRO A 97 -1.63 -8.11 11.00
N HIS A 98 -0.95 -8.48 9.93
CA HIS A 98 -1.25 -9.60 9.07
C HIS A 98 -2.63 -9.54 8.39
N VAL A 99 -3.33 -8.40 8.33
CA VAL A 99 -4.47 -8.31 7.42
C VAL A 99 -3.95 -8.11 6.01
N ARG A 100 -4.20 -9.07 5.11
CA ARG A 100 -3.63 -9.04 3.76
C ARG A 100 -4.38 -7.99 2.96
N HIS A 101 -3.69 -6.96 2.51
CA HIS A 101 -4.35 -5.78 1.98
C HIS A 101 -3.71 -5.25 0.70
N SER A 102 -4.53 -4.71 -0.21
CA SER A 102 -4.10 -4.18 -1.51
C SER A 102 -4.69 -2.78 -1.71
N PRO A 103 -3.93 -1.71 -1.42
CA PRO A 103 -4.39 -0.33 -1.58
C PRO A 103 -4.68 0.05 -3.04
N GLN A 104 -5.83 0.68 -3.28
CA GLN A 104 -6.28 1.14 -4.59
C GLN A 104 -6.66 2.62 -4.50
N ARG A 105 -6.03 3.44 -5.33
CA ARG A 105 -6.21 4.91 -5.32
C ARG A 105 -6.65 5.35 -6.70
N PRO A 106 -7.92 5.14 -7.10
CA PRO A 106 -8.37 5.42 -8.48
C PRO A 106 -8.46 6.92 -8.78
N GLU A 107 -8.64 7.77 -7.77
CA GLU A 107 -8.87 9.20 -7.95
C GLU A 107 -7.57 9.99 -8.11
N ALA A 108 -7.43 10.68 -9.24
CA ALA A 108 -6.30 11.58 -9.48
C ALA A 108 -6.34 12.76 -8.51
N GLY A 109 -5.20 13.05 -7.87
CA GLY A 109 -5.10 14.14 -6.89
C GLY A 109 -5.71 13.83 -5.52
N SER A 110 -6.13 12.59 -5.27
CA SER A 110 -6.38 12.09 -3.91
C SER A 110 -5.08 12.11 -3.11
N ILE A 111 -5.21 12.25 -1.78
CA ILE A 111 -4.10 12.34 -0.84
C ILE A 111 -4.46 11.52 0.39
N GLY A 112 -3.64 10.52 0.71
CA GLY A 112 -3.72 9.77 1.96
C GLY A 112 -2.43 9.88 2.74
N LEU A 113 -2.54 9.96 4.06
CA LEU A 113 -1.45 9.77 5.01
C LEU A 113 -1.42 8.31 5.44
N VAL A 114 -0.25 7.70 5.40
CA VAL A 114 0.02 6.36 5.95
C VAL A 114 1.11 6.50 7.00
N VAL A 115 0.91 5.88 8.17
CA VAL A 115 1.90 5.83 9.24
C VAL A 115 2.17 4.38 9.60
N GLU A 116 3.44 4.00 9.54
CA GLU A 116 3.93 2.66 9.87
C GLU A 116 5.12 2.78 10.83
N ILE A 117 5.57 1.65 11.36
CA ILE A 117 6.76 1.54 12.21
C ILE A 117 7.85 0.80 11.41
N PRO A 118 9.12 1.23 11.46
CA PRO A 118 10.20 0.43 10.87
C PRO A 118 10.21 -0.98 11.46
N ARG A 119 10.24 -2.01 10.60
CA ARG A 119 10.33 -3.40 11.07
C ARG A 119 11.73 -3.64 11.66
N PRO A 120 11.82 -4.32 12.83
CA PRO A 120 13.11 -4.67 13.39
C PRO A 120 13.84 -5.68 12.48
N GLU A 121 15.17 -5.70 12.57
CA GLU A 121 15.98 -6.65 11.82
C GLU A 121 15.62 -8.09 12.21
N GLY A 122 15.38 -8.94 11.22
CA GLY A 122 14.88 -10.31 11.37
C GLY A 122 13.37 -10.45 11.18
N THR A 123 12.61 -9.36 11.20
CA THR A 123 11.17 -9.36 10.91
C THR A 123 10.91 -9.15 9.42
N LYS A 124 10.40 -10.20 8.77
CA LYS A 124 10.00 -10.17 7.37
C LYS A 124 8.55 -9.75 7.21
N GLU A 125 8.29 -9.02 6.14
CA GLU A 125 6.96 -8.83 5.55
C GLU A 125 6.82 -9.69 4.30
N ALA A 126 5.61 -9.77 3.74
CA ALA A 126 5.39 -10.49 2.50
C ALA A 126 4.44 -9.80 1.54
N PHE A 127 4.60 -10.11 0.26
CA PHE A 127 3.68 -9.70 -0.79
C PHE A 127 3.12 -10.93 -1.46
N GLU A 128 1.80 -10.94 -1.61
CA GLU A 128 1.04 -12.09 -2.09
C GLU A 128 0.20 -11.73 -3.31
N TRP A 129 0.01 -12.72 -4.18
CA TRP A 129 -0.89 -12.59 -5.33
C TRP A 129 -1.91 -13.71 -5.29
N TYR A 130 -3.17 -13.37 -5.50
CA TYR A 130 -4.30 -14.29 -5.41
C TYR A 130 -4.97 -14.46 -6.77
N CYS A 131 -5.42 -15.68 -7.06
CA CYS A 131 -6.05 -16.01 -8.34
C CYS A 131 -7.34 -15.20 -8.55
N THR A 132 -7.53 -14.62 -9.73
CA THR A 132 -8.75 -13.86 -10.06
C THR A 132 -9.99 -14.73 -10.24
N GLU A 133 -9.82 -16.04 -10.47
CA GLU A 133 -10.92 -16.98 -10.72
C GLU A 133 -11.36 -17.74 -9.46
N CYS A 134 -10.40 -18.22 -8.66
CA CYS A 134 -10.69 -19.07 -7.49
C CYS A 134 -10.13 -18.53 -6.17
N HIS A 135 -9.49 -17.36 -6.19
CA HIS A 135 -8.97 -16.65 -5.02
C HIS A 135 -8.00 -17.44 -4.13
N HIS A 136 -7.40 -18.49 -4.68
CA HIS A 136 -6.30 -19.22 -4.04
C HIS A 136 -4.99 -18.45 -4.18
N LEU A 137 -4.11 -18.58 -3.18
CA LEU A 137 -2.76 -18.01 -3.24
C LEU A 137 -2.01 -18.55 -4.48
N VAL A 138 -1.46 -17.64 -5.28
CA VAL A 138 -0.66 -17.95 -6.47
C VAL A 138 0.82 -17.87 -6.14
N HIS A 139 1.22 -16.82 -5.43
CA HIS A 139 2.61 -16.58 -5.08
C HIS A 139 2.70 -15.77 -3.79
N ARG A 140 3.76 -16.04 -3.01
CA ARG A 140 4.15 -15.29 -1.81
C ARG A 140 5.64 -15.02 -1.88
N ALA A 141 6.03 -13.75 -1.77
CA ALA A 141 7.41 -13.31 -1.66
C ALA A 141 7.63 -12.71 -0.27
N GLU A 142 8.55 -13.29 0.52
CA GLU A 142 8.89 -12.80 1.86
C GLU A 142 10.25 -12.10 1.83
N LEU A 143 10.31 -10.90 2.41
CA LEU A 143 11.52 -10.08 2.44
C LEU A 143 11.64 -9.28 3.73
N GLN A 144 12.89 -9.05 4.13
CA GLN A 144 13.21 -8.01 5.11
C GLN A 144 13.31 -6.69 4.34
N VAL A 145 12.28 -5.85 4.43
CA VAL A 145 12.30 -4.53 3.76
C VAL A 145 13.13 -3.55 4.58
N ARG A 146 14.10 -2.94 3.92
CA ARG A 146 14.93 -1.85 4.44
C ARG A 146 14.72 -0.57 3.64
N SER A 147 14.42 -0.70 2.34
CA SER A 147 14.06 0.41 1.45
C SER A 147 12.89 -0.03 0.58
N ILE A 148 11.74 0.62 0.73
CA ILE A 148 10.55 0.33 -0.09
C ILE A 148 10.87 0.53 -1.58
N VAL A 149 11.67 1.55 -1.90
CA VAL A 149 11.99 1.94 -3.28
C VAL A 149 12.96 0.95 -3.94
N ASP A 150 13.85 0.31 -3.17
CA ASP A 150 14.86 -0.59 -3.72
C ASP A 150 14.45 -2.07 -3.62
N ASP A 151 13.76 -2.47 -2.55
CA ASP A 151 13.52 -3.88 -2.24
C ASP A 151 12.24 -4.44 -2.90
N LEU A 152 11.19 -3.63 -3.08
CA LEU A 152 9.92 -4.09 -3.65
C LEU A 152 9.97 -4.30 -5.17
N PRO A 153 10.55 -3.40 -6.00
CA PRO A 153 10.52 -3.57 -7.44
C PRO A 153 11.10 -4.92 -7.91
N PRO A 154 12.25 -5.40 -7.40
CA PRO A 154 12.77 -6.72 -7.76
C PRO A 154 11.83 -7.87 -7.38
N ALA A 155 11.18 -7.81 -6.21
CA ALA A 155 10.22 -8.82 -5.78
C ALA A 155 9.00 -8.88 -6.73
N PHE A 156 8.48 -7.72 -7.11
CA PHE A 156 7.34 -7.61 -8.01
C PHE A 156 7.68 -8.02 -9.43
N GLU A 157 8.84 -7.60 -9.94
CA GLU A 157 9.34 -8.02 -11.25
C GLU A 157 9.59 -9.53 -11.31
N GLY A 158 10.08 -10.13 -10.22
CA GLY A 158 10.21 -11.58 -10.08
C GLY A 158 8.88 -12.31 -10.27
N PHE A 159 7.78 -11.78 -9.72
CA PHE A 159 6.44 -12.36 -9.96
C PHE A 159 5.92 -12.05 -11.38
N TYR A 160 6.04 -10.80 -11.84
CA TYR A 160 5.50 -10.40 -13.14
C TYR A 160 6.23 -11.02 -14.34
N GLY A 161 7.50 -11.37 -14.18
CA GLY A 161 8.33 -12.02 -15.19
C GLY A 161 8.34 -13.56 -15.14
N SER A 162 7.65 -14.19 -14.19
CA SER A 162 7.66 -15.65 -14.00
C SER A 162 6.34 -16.33 -14.41
N ASP A 163 6.25 -17.65 -14.19
CA ASP A 163 5.00 -18.40 -14.37
C ASP A 163 3.99 -18.01 -13.28
N ARG A 164 2.89 -17.42 -13.73
CA ARG A 164 1.81 -16.87 -12.89
C ARG A 164 0.61 -17.80 -12.80
N LYS A 165 0.79 -19.08 -13.13
CA LYS A 165 -0.27 -20.08 -13.12
C LYS A 165 -0.70 -20.40 -11.69
N CYS A 166 -1.99 -20.26 -11.42
CA CYS A 166 -2.59 -20.66 -10.15
C CYS A 166 -2.43 -22.17 -9.94
N PRO A 167 -1.89 -22.62 -8.80
CA PRO A 167 -1.66 -24.03 -8.54
C PRO A 167 -2.95 -24.83 -8.32
N LYS A 168 -4.08 -24.17 -8.03
CA LYS A 168 -5.37 -24.83 -7.76
C LYS A 168 -6.24 -25.03 -9.00
N CYS A 169 -6.43 -24.00 -9.82
CA CYS A 169 -7.32 -24.06 -10.99
C CYS A 169 -6.61 -23.94 -12.34
N GLY A 170 -5.31 -23.62 -12.35
CA GLY A 170 -4.53 -23.47 -13.58
C GLY A 170 -4.74 -22.17 -14.35
N ALA A 171 -5.59 -21.24 -13.87
CA ALA A 171 -5.74 -19.91 -14.45
C ALA A 171 -4.45 -19.09 -14.30
N ILE A 172 -4.17 -18.20 -15.24
CA ILE A 172 -2.98 -17.34 -15.21
C ILE A 172 -3.33 -16.00 -14.56
N HIS A 173 -2.59 -15.59 -13.52
CA HIS A 173 -2.79 -14.30 -12.87
C HIS A 173 -2.46 -13.14 -13.84
N PRO A 174 -3.28 -12.06 -13.90
CA PRO A 174 -3.18 -11.01 -14.92
C PRO A 174 -1.91 -10.15 -14.84
N GLY A 175 -1.21 -10.17 -13.70
CA GLY A 175 0.03 -9.42 -13.50
C GLY A 175 -0.25 -8.02 -12.98
N LYS A 176 0.38 -6.99 -13.56
CA LYS A 176 0.36 -5.61 -13.02
C LYS A 176 -1.01 -4.92 -12.95
N LYS A 177 -2.02 -5.42 -13.67
CA LYS A 177 -3.34 -4.77 -13.77
C LYS A 177 -4.45 -5.75 -13.49
N TRP A 178 -5.45 -5.29 -12.74
CA TRP A 178 -6.70 -6.02 -12.59
C TRP A 178 -7.42 -6.17 -13.93
N PRO A 179 -8.18 -7.26 -14.16
CA PRO A 179 -9.18 -7.29 -15.21
C PRO A 179 -10.17 -6.15 -15.02
N GLN A 180 -10.63 -5.52 -16.10
CA GLN A 180 -11.47 -4.32 -16.03
C GLN A 180 -12.75 -4.52 -15.20
N THR A 181 -13.32 -5.73 -15.22
CA THR A 181 -14.50 -6.12 -14.45
C THR A 181 -14.24 -6.24 -12.95
N MET A 182 -12.97 -6.28 -12.53
CA MET A 182 -12.54 -6.43 -11.14
C MET A 182 -11.77 -5.21 -10.62
N THR A 183 -11.66 -4.16 -11.43
CA THR A 183 -11.02 -2.90 -11.04
C THR A 183 -11.85 -2.24 -9.92
N PRO A 184 -11.29 -2.05 -8.72
CA PRO A 184 -12.04 -1.47 -7.62
C PRO A 184 -12.41 -0.02 -7.88
N THR A 185 -13.62 0.36 -7.46
CA THR A 185 -14.16 1.72 -7.61
C THR A 185 -14.46 2.32 -6.24
N THR A 186 -14.22 3.61 -6.09
CA THR A 186 -14.60 4.34 -4.88
C THR A 186 -16.11 4.53 -4.83
N ALA A 187 -16.68 4.38 -3.63
CA ALA A 187 -18.07 4.66 -3.33
C ALA A 187 -18.10 5.60 -2.11
N PRO A 188 -18.36 6.90 -2.30
CA PRO A 188 -18.52 7.85 -1.21
C PRO A 188 -19.64 7.39 -0.27
N ARG A 189 -19.40 7.46 1.06
CA ARG A 189 -20.49 7.35 2.04
C ARG A 189 -21.48 8.51 1.80
N VAL A 190 -22.76 8.17 1.77
CA VAL A 190 -23.89 9.12 1.65
C VAL A 190 -24.20 9.73 3.01
#